data_AF-A0A060BRF1-F1
#
_entry.id   AF-A0A060BRF1-F1
#
_cell.length_a   1.000
_cell.length_b   1.000
_cell.length_c   1.000
_cell.angle_alpha   90.00
_cell.angle_beta   90.00
_cell.angle_gamma   90.00
#
_symmetry.space_group_name_H-M   'P 1'
#
loop_
_entity.id
_entity.type
_entity.pdbx_description
1 polymer ?
#
loop_
_entity_poly.entity_id
_entity_poly.type
_entity_poly.pdbx_seq_one_letter_code
_entity_poly.pdbx_strand_id
1 'polypeptide(L)' 'MLKFNIDFNAPKTSLPHYWEKCVGSCHAYMALRQDYREQLSKVHRDAGFQYVRFHGLLDDDMSIIYRTNDGSLN' A
#
# COMPACT_ATOMS: atom_id res chain seq x y z
N MET A 1 5.55 -32.72 -22.64
CA MET A 1 6.40 -32.10 -21.60
C MET A 1 7.03 -30.85 -22.21
N LEU A 2 6.86 -29.69 -21.58
CA LEU A 2 7.45 -28.44 -22.09
C LEU A 2 8.94 -28.40 -21.75
N LYS A 3 9.78 -27.95 -22.70
CA LYS A 3 11.22 -27.70 -22.50
C LYS A 3 11.48 -26.20 -22.60
N PHE A 4 12.11 -25.63 -21.58
CA PHE A 4 12.54 -24.23 -21.55
C PHE A 4 14.07 -24.16 -21.67
N ASN A 5 14.58 -23.33 -22.58
CA ASN A 5 16.01 -23.08 -22.75
C ASN A 5 16.25 -21.56 -22.65
N ILE A 6 17.27 -21.16 -21.89
CA ILE A 6 17.59 -19.76 -21.58
C ILE A 6 19.05 -19.52 -21.99
N ASP A 7 19.29 -18.52 -22.83
CA ASP A 7 20.63 -18.04 -23.18
C ASP A 7 20.98 -16.79 -22.37
N PHE A 8 22.02 -16.88 -21.55
CA PHE A 8 22.48 -15.78 -20.70
C PHE A 8 23.21 -14.65 -21.47
N ASN A 9 23.61 -14.90 -22.72
CA ASN A 9 24.30 -13.93 -23.57
C ASN A 9 23.34 -13.16 -24.50
N ALA A 10 22.05 -13.51 -24.51
CA ALA A 10 21.07 -12.84 -25.35
C ALA A 10 20.88 -11.35 -24.95
N PRO A 11 20.48 -10.48 -25.90
CA PRO A 11 20.17 -9.08 -25.60
C PRO A 11 19.10 -8.96 -24.49
N LYS A 12 19.34 -8.08 -23.52
CA LYS A 12 18.45 -7.85 -22.38
C LYS A 12 17.53 -6.66 -22.66
N THR A 13 16.31 -6.75 -22.17
CA THR A 13 15.36 -5.63 -22.12
C THR A 13 15.16 -5.17 -20.68
N SER A 14 14.71 -3.92 -20.52
CA SER A 14 14.31 -3.44 -19.19
C SER A 14 13.14 -4.28 -18.68
N LEU A 15 13.24 -4.73 -17.43
CA LEU A 15 12.15 -5.33 -16.69
C LEU A 15 11.66 -4.28 -15.69
N PRO A 16 10.61 -3.50 -16.01
CA PRO A 16 10.06 -2.54 -15.07
C PRO A 16 9.25 -3.27 -13.99
N HIS A 17 9.65 -3.13 -12.73
CA HIS A 17 9.00 -3.79 -11.58
C HIS A 17 7.75 -3.01 -11.12
N TYR A 18 6.78 -2.80 -12.01
CA TYR A 18 5.57 -2.04 -11.67
C TYR A 18 4.69 -2.75 -10.63
N TRP A 19 4.80 -4.08 -10.52
CA TRP A 19 4.02 -4.89 -9.57
C TRP A 19 4.37 -4.58 -8.10
N GLU A 20 5.56 -4.05 -7.83
CA GLU A 20 6.02 -3.65 -6.49
C GLU A 20 5.68 -2.18 -6.19
N LYS A 21 5.13 -1.44 -7.16
CA LYS A 21 4.99 0.01 -7.01
C LYS A 21 3.94 0.36 -5.96
N CYS A 22 2.74 -0.22 -6.05
CA CYS A 22 1.64 0.13 -5.17
C CYS A 22 0.81 -1.10 -4.81
N VAL A 23 0.39 -1.19 -3.55
CA VAL A 23 -0.54 -2.20 -3.05
C VAL A 23 -1.79 -1.54 -2.50
N GLY A 24 -2.93 -2.22 -2.62
CA GLY A 24 -4.19 -1.79 -2.03
C GLY A 24 -4.26 -2.08 -0.53
N SER A 25 -5.00 -1.26 0.20
CA SER A 25 -5.43 -1.52 1.57
C SER A 25 -6.89 -1.09 1.78
N CYS A 26 -7.41 -1.41 2.96
CA CYS A 26 -8.76 -1.08 3.43
C CYS A 26 -8.87 0.41 3.80
N HIS A 27 -9.69 0.77 4.78
CA HIS A 27 -9.84 2.14 5.27
C HIS A 27 -8.56 2.65 5.97
N ALA A 28 -8.37 3.98 5.95
CA ALA A 28 -7.27 4.69 6.61
C ALA A 28 -7.15 4.34 8.10
N TYR A 29 -8.29 4.10 8.76
CA TYR A 29 -8.36 3.69 10.16
C TYR A 29 -7.50 2.46 10.48
N MET A 30 -7.34 1.52 9.53
CA MET A 30 -6.47 0.35 9.72
C MET A 30 -5.03 0.75 10.03
N ALA A 31 -4.53 1.86 9.50
CA ALA A 31 -3.19 2.35 9.75
C ALA A 31 -2.95 2.78 11.21
N LEU A 32 -4.00 3.00 11.99
CA LEU A 32 -3.90 3.31 13.42
C LEU A 32 -3.66 2.05 14.27
N ARG A 33 -4.01 0.87 13.75
CA ARG A 33 -3.82 -0.40 14.47
C ARG A 33 -2.38 -0.88 14.41
N GLN A 34 -1.86 -1.33 15.54
CA GLN A 34 -0.47 -1.79 15.66
C GLN A 34 -0.17 -3.04 14.80
N ASP A 35 -1.10 -4.00 14.78
CA ASP A 35 -0.97 -5.23 14.00
C ASP A 35 -0.83 -4.95 12.49
N TYR A 36 -1.62 -4.02 11.98
CA TYR A 36 -1.55 -3.60 10.58
C TYR A 36 -0.22 -2.88 10.27
N ARG A 37 0.29 -2.03 11.18
CA ARG A 37 1.58 -1.35 11.01
C ARG A 37 2.76 -2.32 10.98
N GLU A 38 2.70 -3.39 11.77
CA GLU A 38 3.68 -4.48 11.73
C GLU A 38 3.65 -5.22 10.40
N GLN A 39 2.45 -5.52 9.88
CA GLN A 39 2.30 -6.15 8.56
C GLN A 39 2.79 -5.23 7.43
N LEU A 40 2.48 -3.94 7.47
CA LEU A 40 3.01 -2.97 6.49
C LEU A 40 4.53 -2.96 6.49
N SER A 41 5.14 -2.92 7.67
CA SER A 41 6.60 -2.94 7.82
C SER A 41 7.20 -4.25 7.27
N LYS A 42 6.54 -5.38 7.53
CA LYS A 42 6.95 -6.69 7.00
C LYS A 42 6.86 -6.73 5.48
N VAL A 43 5.73 -6.30 4.91
CA VAL A 43 5.47 -6.35 3.48
C VAL A 43 6.37 -5.39 2.70
N HIS A 44 6.71 -4.23 3.26
CA HIS A 44 7.71 -3.34 2.68
C HIS A 44 9.10 -4.02 2.63
N ARG A 45 9.56 -4.62 3.74
CA ARG A 45 10.87 -5.30 3.80
C ARG A 45 10.96 -6.53 2.89
N ASP A 46 9.92 -7.34 2.88
CA ASP A 46 9.99 -8.69 2.29
C ASP A 46 9.52 -8.71 0.83
N ALA A 47 8.60 -7.81 0.44
CA ALA A 47 8.00 -7.77 -0.90
C ALA A 47 8.28 -6.48 -1.68
N GLY A 48 8.93 -5.48 -1.07
CA GLY A 48 9.43 -4.30 -1.79
C GLY A 48 8.38 -3.24 -2.14
N PHE A 49 7.15 -3.33 -1.61
CA PHE A 49 6.11 -2.35 -1.94
C PHE A 49 6.47 -0.91 -1.53
N GLN A 50 6.25 0.04 -2.45
CA GLN A 50 6.65 1.44 -2.25
C GLN A 50 5.49 2.36 -1.81
N TYR A 51 4.27 2.07 -2.26
CA TYR A 51 3.09 2.89 -1.96
C TYR A 51 1.92 2.01 -1.50
N VAL A 52 1.03 2.62 -0.71
CA VAL A 52 -0.24 2.02 -0.30
C VAL A 52 -1.37 2.93 -0.74
N ARG A 53 -2.36 2.38 -1.45
CA ARG A 53 -3.61 3.07 -1.78
C ARG A 53 -4.72 2.54 -0.87
N PHE A 54 -5.33 3.44 -0.11
CA PHE A 54 -6.44 3.14 0.80
C PHE A 54 -7.60 4.13 0.59
N HIS A 55 -8.71 3.87 1.25
CA HIS A 55 -9.89 4.75 1.25
C HIS A 55 -10.17 5.31 2.65
N GLY A 56 -11.09 6.24 2.78
CA GLY A 56 -11.56 6.74 4.08
C GLY A 56 -10.58 7.62 4.84
N LEU A 57 -9.68 8.35 4.14
CA LEU A 57 -8.81 9.34 4.78
C LEU A 57 -9.62 10.47 5.45
N LEU A 58 -10.77 10.82 4.86
CA LEU A 58 -11.65 11.89 5.32
C LEU A 58 -12.98 11.35 5.87
N ASP A 59 -13.05 10.05 6.18
CA ASP A 59 -14.24 9.46 6.81
C ASP A 59 -14.31 9.85 8.29
N ASP A 60 -15.49 9.77 8.88
CA ASP A 60 -15.75 10.12 10.29
C ASP A 60 -14.87 9.33 11.28
N ASP A 61 -14.47 8.11 10.92
CA ASP A 61 -13.54 7.25 11.69
C ASP A 61 -12.19 7.92 11.96
N MET A 62 -11.78 8.83 11.07
CA MET A 62 -10.52 9.58 11.20
C MET A 62 -10.69 10.89 11.98
N SER A 63 -11.93 11.30 12.26
CA SER A 63 -12.29 12.49 13.04
C SER A 63 -11.55 13.76 12.60
N ILE A 64 -11.30 13.92 11.30
CA ILE A 64 -10.55 15.04 10.71
C ILE A 64 -11.35 16.34 10.83
N ILE A 65 -12.66 16.28 10.59
CA ILE A 65 -13.60 17.38 10.76
C ILE A 65 -14.75 16.87 11.60
N TYR A 66 -15.11 17.61 12.64
CA TYR A 66 -16.29 17.35 13.44
C TYR A 66 -16.91 18.66 13.90
N ARG A 67 -18.19 18.60 14.27
CA ARG A 67 -18.93 19.76 14.73
C ARG A 67 -18.76 19.89 16.24
N THR A 68 -18.34 21.06 16.70
CA THR A 68 -18.20 21.36 18.13
C THR A 68 -19.58 21.65 18.75
N ASN A 69 -19.63 21.76 20.07
CA ASN A 69 -20.89 22.02 20.80
C ASN A 69 -21.55 23.35 20.43
N ASP A 70 -20.78 24.34 19.94
CA ASP A 70 -21.31 25.63 19.51
C ASP A 70 -21.71 25.67 18.02
N GLY A 71 -21.57 24.54 17.31
CA GLY A 71 -21.97 24.38 15.92
C GLY A 71 -20.89 24.71 14.89
N SER A 72 -19.72 25.21 15.32
CA SER A 72 -18.56 25.44 14.46
C SER A 72 -17.90 24.13 13.99
N LEU A 73 -17.16 24.21 12.88
CA LEU A 73 -16.32 23.10 12.39
C LEU A 73 -14.91 23.28 12.94
N ASN A 74 -14.35 22.20 13.48
CA ASN A 74 -12.92 22.13 13.80
C ASN A 74 -12.09 21.83 12.55
#